data_AF-M5THJ3-F1
#
_entry.id   AF-M5THJ3-F1
#
_cell.length_a   1.000
_cell.length_b   1.000
_cell.length_c   1.000
_cell.angle_alpha   90.00
_cell.angle_beta   90.00
_cell.angle_gamma   90.00
#
_symmetry.space_group_name_H-M   'P 1'
#
loop_
_entity.id
_entity.type
_entity.pdbx_description
1 polymer ?
#
loop_
_entity_poly.entity_id
_entity_poly.type
_entity_poly.pdbx_seq_one_letter_code
_entity_poly.pdbx_strand_id
1 'polypeptide(L)'
;MILSSQELLSRMGKDLVIDPFDPSRLNSNSYNLSLYHELLVYEEVVLDAASPNRYRRIEIPSEGLTLQPGVLYLGRTIEHTETQNLVPVLHARSSLGRLGLVLNPGGSLGQSGYCGTWTLEMHCIQPVRIYPEMQVCQISYHELLGTCKPCDEDKYQNSTDIQPSLLHRELGYDDGSTQLELELSFDEAIEAAR
;
A
#
# COMPACT_ATOMS: atom_id res chain seq x y z
N MET A 1 12.20 -20.77 1.34
CA MET A 1 12.13 -20.87 2.82
C MET A 1 11.69 -19.52 3.38
N ILE A 2 11.11 -19.43 4.58
CA ILE A 2 10.69 -18.15 5.21
C ILE A 2 11.72 -17.70 6.25
N LEU A 3 12.01 -16.40 6.31
CA LEU A 3 12.96 -15.84 7.26
C LEU A 3 12.34 -15.75 8.66
N SER A 4 13.11 -16.13 9.68
CA SER A 4 12.74 -15.89 11.08
C SER A 4 13.06 -14.45 11.48
N SER A 5 12.55 -13.99 12.62
CA SER A 5 12.85 -12.67 13.19
C SER A 5 14.34 -12.39 13.31
N GLN A 6 15.11 -13.37 13.78
CA GLN A 6 16.56 -13.26 13.93
C GLN A 6 17.27 -13.18 12.58
N GLU A 7 16.73 -13.87 11.56
CA GLU A 7 17.27 -13.81 10.21
C GLU A 7 16.91 -12.48 9.51
N LEU A 8 15.73 -11.92 9.77
CA LEU A 8 15.39 -10.58 9.31
C LEU A 8 16.37 -9.54 9.89
N LEU A 9 16.66 -9.64 11.18
CA LEU A 9 17.64 -8.77 11.84
C LEU A 9 19.06 -8.96 11.30
N SER A 10 19.48 -10.20 11.02
CA SER A 10 20.83 -10.51 10.53
C SER A 10 21.09 -9.97 9.11
N ARG A 11 20.03 -9.85 8.30
CA ARG A 11 20.05 -9.36 6.92
C ARG A 11 19.70 -7.88 6.76
N MET A 12 19.21 -7.23 7.82
CA MET A 12 18.92 -5.80 7.83
C MET A 12 20.17 -4.98 7.45
N GLY A 13 20.02 -4.02 6.52
CA GLY A 13 21.11 -3.21 5.97
C GLY A 13 22.05 -3.94 5.00
N LYS A 14 21.74 -5.20 4.65
CA LYS A 14 22.46 -5.98 3.63
C LYS A 14 21.50 -6.30 2.49
N ASP A 15 20.70 -7.35 2.66
CA ASP A 15 19.75 -7.86 1.67
C ASP A 15 18.35 -7.27 1.88
N LEU A 16 18.12 -6.63 3.02
CA LEU A 16 16.82 -6.15 3.46
C LEU A 16 16.97 -4.77 4.10
N VAL A 17 16.11 -3.83 3.72
CA VAL A 17 15.92 -2.56 4.43
C VAL A 17 14.44 -2.43 4.77
N ILE A 18 14.14 -1.95 5.98
CA ILE A 18 12.83 -1.49 6.40
C ILE A 18 13.07 -0.15 7.10
N ASP A 19 12.46 0.92 6.61
CA ASP A 19 12.64 2.26 7.16
C ASP A 19 11.31 3.02 7.22
N PRO A 20 10.86 3.49 8.41
CA PRO A 20 11.49 3.31 9.72
C PRO A 20 11.38 1.88 10.26
N PHE A 21 12.44 1.41 10.92
CA PHE A 21 12.44 0.15 11.66
C PHE A 21 12.20 0.36 13.16
N ASP A 22 11.24 -0.36 13.71
CA ASP A 22 10.89 -0.41 15.13
C ASP A 22 10.94 -1.86 15.61
N PRO A 23 11.92 -2.23 16.47
CA PRO A 23 12.05 -3.59 16.98
C PRO A 23 10.79 -4.15 17.66
N SER A 24 9.90 -3.29 18.18
CA SER A 24 8.66 -3.72 18.83
C SER A 24 7.62 -4.29 17.85
N ARG A 25 7.77 -4.03 16.56
CA ARG A 25 6.90 -4.49 15.47
C ARG A 25 7.31 -5.83 14.88
N LEU A 26 8.44 -6.39 15.33
CA LEU A 26 8.97 -7.66 14.86
C LEU A 26 8.21 -8.84 15.47
N ASN A 27 7.68 -9.72 14.63
CA ASN A 27 7.09 -11.00 15.02
C ASN A 27 8.08 -12.15 14.75
N SER A 28 7.73 -13.39 15.07
CA SER A 28 8.60 -14.57 14.93
C SER A 28 9.16 -14.81 13.51
N ASN A 29 8.44 -14.40 12.47
CA ASN A 29 8.80 -14.62 11.06
C ASN A 29 8.25 -13.52 10.12
N SER A 30 7.88 -12.37 10.68
CA SER A 30 7.32 -11.25 9.94
C SER A 30 7.54 -9.94 10.70
N TYR A 31 7.26 -8.82 10.06
CA TYR A 31 7.33 -7.49 10.64
C TYR A 31 6.01 -6.75 10.38
N ASN A 32 5.44 -6.06 11.38
CA ASN A 32 4.20 -5.30 11.22
C ASN A 32 4.49 -3.95 10.54
N LEU A 33 3.76 -3.66 9.47
CA LEU A 33 3.81 -2.37 8.76
C LEU A 33 2.60 -1.52 9.14
N SER A 34 2.77 -0.20 9.07
CA SER A 34 1.83 0.79 9.58
C SER A 34 1.18 1.56 8.46
N LEU A 35 -0.08 1.94 8.66
CA LEU A 35 -0.87 2.68 7.68
C LEU A 35 -0.45 4.15 7.64
N TYR A 36 -0.17 4.67 6.44
CA TYR A 36 0.04 6.11 6.23
C TYR A 36 -1.25 6.90 6.52
N HIS A 37 -1.14 8.19 6.84
CA HIS A 37 -2.28 9.00 7.31
C HIS A 37 -3.24 9.46 6.21
N GLU A 38 -3.00 9.07 4.96
CA GLU A 38 -3.87 9.40 3.82
C GLU A 38 -4.34 8.14 3.08
N LEU A 39 -5.45 8.29 2.37
CA LEU A 39 -6.04 7.30 1.47
C LEU A 39 -6.42 7.96 0.13
N LEU A 40 -6.45 7.18 -0.94
CA LEU A 40 -7.12 7.53 -2.19
C LEU A 40 -8.46 6.81 -2.33
N VAL A 41 -9.41 7.50 -2.92
CA VAL A 41 -10.69 6.92 -3.36
C VAL A 41 -10.96 7.40 -4.78
N TYR A 42 -11.31 6.47 -5.66
CA TYR A 42 -11.71 6.80 -7.04
C TYR A 42 -13.04 7.53 -7.08
N GLU A 43 -13.18 8.44 -8.04
CA GLU A 43 -14.41 9.21 -8.22
C GLU A 43 -15.36 8.62 -9.26
N GLU A 44 -14.83 7.80 -10.18
CA GLU A 44 -15.65 7.15 -11.19
C GLU A 44 -16.50 6.02 -10.60
N VAL A 45 -17.72 5.89 -11.13
CA VAL A 45 -18.58 4.71 -10.90
C VAL A 45 -18.04 3.50 -11.67
N VAL A 46 -17.46 3.74 -12.84
CA VAL A 46 -16.87 2.71 -13.70
C VAL A 46 -15.39 3.00 -13.85
N LEU A 47 -14.56 2.11 -13.32
CA LEU A 47 -13.10 2.18 -13.52
C LEU A 47 -12.75 1.55 -14.86
N ASP A 48 -12.08 2.32 -15.72
CA ASP A 48 -11.60 1.84 -17.01
C ASP A 48 -10.14 1.40 -16.89
N ALA A 49 -9.84 0.16 -17.28
CA ALA A 49 -8.48 -0.36 -17.27
C ALA A 49 -7.60 0.27 -18.37
N ALA A 50 -8.22 0.85 -19.41
CA ALA A 50 -7.55 1.48 -20.53
C ALA A 50 -7.33 2.99 -20.35
N SER A 51 -7.79 3.57 -19.24
CA SER A 51 -7.72 5.01 -19.00
C SER A 51 -7.25 5.31 -17.58
N PRO A 52 -6.54 6.44 -17.35
CA PRO A 52 -6.31 6.92 -16.00
C PRO A 52 -7.64 7.32 -15.34
N ASN A 53 -7.90 6.79 -14.15
CA ASN A 53 -9.12 7.07 -13.36
C ASN A 53 -8.82 8.16 -12.32
N ARG A 54 -9.73 9.14 -12.17
CA ARG A 54 -9.60 10.24 -11.22
C ARG A 54 -9.81 9.74 -9.80
N TYR A 55 -9.14 10.40 -8.89
CA TYR A 55 -9.22 10.08 -7.48
C TYR A 55 -9.16 11.36 -6.66
N ARG A 56 -9.52 11.22 -5.39
CA ARG A 56 -9.30 12.24 -4.37
C ARG A 56 -8.61 11.65 -3.16
N ARG A 57 -7.82 12.48 -2.48
CA ARG A 57 -7.18 12.14 -1.19
C ARG A 57 -8.16 12.32 -0.04
N ILE A 58 -8.01 11.49 0.99
CA ILE A 58 -8.74 11.57 2.26
C ILE A 58 -7.72 11.40 3.38
N GLU A 59 -7.65 12.38 4.28
CA GLU A 59 -6.85 12.28 5.49
C GLU A 59 -7.59 11.44 6.55
N ILE A 60 -6.84 10.62 7.29
CA ILE A 60 -7.33 9.86 8.44
C ILE A 60 -7.10 10.73 9.69
N PRO A 61 -8.16 11.33 10.28
CA PRO A 61 -7.99 12.20 11.42
C PRO A 61 -7.61 11.42 12.67
N SER A 62 -7.11 12.11 13.70
CA SER A 62 -6.63 11.50 14.95
C SER A 62 -7.71 10.68 15.70
N GLU A 63 -8.97 11.10 15.59
CA GLU A 63 -10.15 10.43 16.13
C GLU A 63 -10.61 9.21 15.31
N GLY A 64 -9.97 8.99 14.16
CA GLY A 64 -10.17 7.87 13.27
C GLY A 64 -11.19 8.12 12.15
N LEU A 65 -10.97 7.45 11.03
CA LEU A 65 -11.86 7.46 9.86
C LEU A 65 -12.71 6.19 9.83
N THR A 66 -14.02 6.32 9.64
CA THR A 66 -14.89 5.16 9.43
C THR A 66 -15.01 4.83 7.94
N LEU A 67 -14.35 3.75 7.53
CA LEU A 67 -14.48 3.18 6.19
C LEU A 67 -15.90 2.63 5.97
N GLN A 68 -16.40 2.78 4.76
CA GLN A 68 -17.75 2.36 4.38
C GLN A 68 -17.74 1.12 3.48
N PRO A 69 -18.70 0.20 3.64
CA PRO A 69 -18.86 -0.90 2.69
C PRO A 69 -19.12 -0.42 1.26
N GLY A 70 -18.62 -1.19 0.29
CA GLY A 70 -18.78 -0.87 -1.14
C GLY A 70 -17.82 0.17 -1.68
N VAL A 71 -16.89 0.68 -0.87
CA VAL A 71 -15.85 1.63 -1.28
C VAL A 71 -14.48 0.95 -1.24
N LEU A 72 -13.70 1.12 -2.31
CA LEU A 72 -12.29 0.76 -2.34
C LEU A 72 -11.47 1.97 -1.88
N TYR A 73 -10.62 1.74 -0.87
CA TYR A 73 -9.65 2.71 -0.38
C TYR A 73 -8.26 2.21 -0.73
N LEU A 74 -7.47 3.03 -1.43
CA LEU A 74 -6.05 2.77 -1.59
C LEU A 74 -5.30 3.50 -0.47
N GLY A 75 -4.47 2.79 0.26
CA GLY A 75 -3.53 3.38 1.21
C GLY A 75 -2.11 2.99 0.85
N ARG A 76 -1.17 3.36 1.72
CA ARG A 76 0.18 2.83 1.66
C ARG A 76 0.74 2.56 3.04
N THR A 77 1.84 1.82 3.10
CA THR A 77 2.62 1.71 4.33
C THR A 77 3.41 2.98 4.59
N ILE A 78 3.69 3.25 5.87
CA ILE A 78 4.67 4.26 6.28
C ILE A 78 6.06 3.77 5.91
N GLU A 79 6.32 2.50 6.20
CA GLU A 79 7.63 1.90 6.00
C GLU A 79 7.92 1.72 4.51
N HIS A 80 9.06 2.25 4.12
CA HIS A 80 9.77 1.95 2.89
C HIS A 80 10.55 0.64 3.08
N THR A 81 10.49 -0.24 2.10
CA THR A 81 11.25 -1.50 2.15
C THR A 81 12.09 -1.70 0.91
N GLU A 82 13.28 -2.27 1.08
CA GLU A 82 14.15 -2.69 -0.01
C GLU A 82 14.54 -4.14 0.18
N THR A 83 14.64 -4.89 -0.91
CA THR A 83 14.91 -6.32 -0.87
C THR A 83 15.87 -6.75 -1.98
N GLN A 84 16.85 -7.57 -1.64
CA GLN A 84 17.75 -8.23 -2.60
C GLN A 84 17.77 -9.72 -2.31
N ASN A 85 17.68 -10.56 -3.35
CA ASN A 85 17.67 -12.03 -3.23
C ASN A 85 16.57 -12.60 -2.31
N LEU A 86 15.57 -11.78 -1.99
CA LEU A 86 14.46 -12.10 -1.11
C LEU A 86 13.17 -11.66 -1.78
N VAL A 87 12.14 -12.45 -1.57
CA VAL A 87 10.79 -12.22 -2.07
C VAL A 87 9.91 -11.79 -0.90
N PRO A 88 9.57 -10.49 -0.79
CA PRO A 88 8.64 -10.01 0.23
C PRO A 88 7.23 -10.49 -0.06
N VAL A 89 6.51 -10.85 1.00
CA VAL A 89 5.12 -11.28 0.96
C VAL A 89 4.34 -10.52 2.02
N LEU A 90 3.31 -9.80 1.58
CA LEU A 90 2.42 -9.06 2.47
C LEU A 90 1.22 -9.89 2.90
N HIS A 91 0.89 -9.77 4.18
CA HIS A 91 -0.18 -10.49 4.85
C HIS A 91 -1.11 -9.50 5.55
N ALA A 92 -2.42 -9.67 5.37
CA ALA A 92 -3.40 -8.97 6.19
C ALA A 92 -3.30 -9.45 7.65
N ARG A 93 -3.53 -8.55 8.60
CA ARG A 93 -3.57 -8.91 10.03
C ARG A 93 -4.87 -9.63 10.35
N SER A 94 -4.79 -10.80 11.01
CA SER A 94 -5.98 -11.54 11.44
C SER A 94 -6.94 -10.70 12.29
N SER A 95 -6.41 -9.81 13.14
CA SER A 95 -7.24 -8.92 13.96
C SER A 95 -8.11 -7.98 13.13
N LEU A 96 -7.61 -7.48 12.00
CA LEU A 96 -8.38 -6.61 11.10
C LEU A 96 -9.36 -7.40 10.25
N GLY A 97 -8.95 -8.57 9.77
CA GLY A 97 -9.86 -9.50 9.08
C GLY A 97 -11.08 -9.88 9.95
N ARG A 98 -10.90 -10.02 11.27
CA ARG A 98 -11.99 -10.30 12.22
C ARG A 98 -12.95 -9.12 12.44
N LEU A 99 -12.54 -7.89 12.13
CA LEU A 99 -13.42 -6.72 12.09
C LEU A 99 -14.16 -6.60 10.74
N GLY A 100 -13.87 -7.48 9.79
CA GLY A 100 -14.41 -7.40 8.43
C GLY A 100 -13.68 -6.41 7.54
N LEU A 101 -12.49 -5.93 7.95
CA LEU A 101 -11.59 -5.18 7.08
C LEU A 101 -10.77 -6.15 6.25
N VAL A 102 -10.97 -6.11 4.94
CA VAL A 102 -10.21 -6.88 3.97
C VAL A 102 -9.11 -5.99 3.42
N LEU A 103 -7.88 -6.44 3.56
CA LEU A 103 -6.71 -5.81 3.00
C LEU A 103 -6.13 -6.77 1.96
N ASN A 104 -6.20 -6.36 0.71
CA ASN A 104 -5.43 -6.97 -0.36
C ASN A 104 -4.20 -6.08 -0.57
N PRO A 105 -3.01 -6.52 -0.18
CA PRO A 105 -1.82 -5.85 -0.66
C PRO A 105 -1.79 -6.06 -2.18
N GLY A 106 -1.62 -5.01 -2.97
CA GLY A 106 -1.85 -4.97 -4.44
C GLY A 106 -0.95 -5.89 -5.27
N GLY A 107 -1.10 -7.19 -5.06
CA GLY A 107 -0.06 -8.21 -5.25
C GLY A 107 0.57 -8.56 -3.90
N SER A 108 0.11 -9.63 -3.25
CA SER A 108 0.68 -10.10 -1.97
C SER A 108 2.11 -10.61 -2.09
N LEU A 109 2.65 -10.71 -3.31
CA LEU A 109 3.98 -11.21 -3.65
C LEU A 109 4.77 -10.08 -4.32
N GLY A 110 5.68 -9.46 -3.60
CA GLY A 110 6.57 -8.47 -4.18
C GLY A 110 7.72 -9.13 -4.94
N GLN A 111 8.18 -8.45 -5.99
CA GLN A 111 9.27 -8.93 -6.80
C GLN A 111 10.61 -8.80 -6.07
N SER A 112 11.57 -9.69 -6.35
CA SER A 112 12.94 -9.55 -5.86
C SER A 112 13.58 -8.30 -6.47
N GLY A 113 14.21 -7.45 -5.66
CA GLY A 113 14.68 -6.13 -6.08
C GLY A 113 13.66 -5.00 -5.88
N TYR A 114 12.45 -5.27 -5.40
CA TYR A 114 11.49 -4.22 -5.10
C TYR A 114 12.00 -3.27 -4.00
N CYS A 115 11.71 -1.99 -4.19
CA CYS A 115 12.12 -0.85 -3.37
C CYS A 115 10.93 0.10 -3.31
N GLY A 116 10.44 0.46 -2.13
CA GLY A 116 9.31 1.39 -2.01
C GLY A 116 8.41 1.14 -0.81
N THR A 117 7.41 2.01 -0.67
CA THR A 117 6.24 1.81 0.20
C THR A 117 5.20 0.95 -0.49
N TRP A 118 4.49 0.14 0.28
CA TRP A 118 3.52 -0.81 -0.27
C TRP A 118 2.14 -0.19 -0.40
N THR A 119 1.56 -0.23 -1.59
CA THR A 119 0.15 0.11 -1.80
C THR A 119 -0.76 -0.95 -1.17
N LEU A 120 -1.79 -0.48 -0.46
CA LEU A 120 -2.76 -1.29 0.27
C LEU A 120 -4.15 -1.09 -0.35
N GLU A 121 -4.77 -2.15 -0.84
CA GLU A 121 -6.16 -2.11 -1.32
C GLU A 121 -7.07 -2.56 -0.16
N MET A 122 -7.84 -1.62 0.38
CA MET A 122 -8.66 -1.84 1.57
C MET A 122 -10.14 -1.66 1.25
N HIS A 123 -10.95 -2.61 1.70
CA HIS A 123 -12.40 -2.49 1.72
C HIS A 123 -12.97 -3.20 2.94
N CYS A 124 -14.16 -2.84 3.37
CA CYS A 124 -14.76 -3.43 4.58
C CYS A 124 -16.15 -3.99 4.32
N ILE A 125 -16.46 -5.10 4.99
CA ILE A 125 -17.78 -5.75 4.93
C ILE A 125 -18.78 -5.02 5.83
N GLN A 126 -18.33 -4.58 6.99
CA GLN A 126 -19.06 -3.72 7.93
C GLN A 126 -18.34 -2.37 8.01
N PRO A 127 -18.99 -1.27 8.42
CA PRO A 127 -18.27 -0.03 8.70
C PRO A 127 -17.17 -0.24 9.74
N VAL A 128 -15.92 0.03 9.38
CA VAL A 128 -14.74 -0.17 10.25
C VAL A 128 -14.06 1.16 10.48
N ARG A 129 -13.82 1.52 11.75
CA ARG A 129 -13.00 2.69 12.10
C ARG A 129 -11.52 2.32 12.11
N ILE A 130 -10.72 3.08 11.36
CA ILE A 130 -9.26 2.99 11.29
C ILE A 130 -8.64 4.27 11.85
N TYR A 131 -7.35 4.21 12.16
CA TYR A 131 -6.59 5.32 12.74
C TYR A 131 -5.28 5.49 11.98
N PRO A 132 -4.72 6.71 11.90
CA PRO A 132 -3.42 6.91 11.28
C PRO A 132 -2.35 6.11 12.04
N GLU A 133 -1.32 5.66 11.32
CA GLU A 133 -0.15 4.96 11.86
C GLU A 133 -0.43 3.61 12.56
N MET A 134 -1.68 3.11 12.49
CA MET A 134 -2.00 1.80 13.04
C MET A 134 -1.28 0.70 12.25
N GLN A 135 -0.82 -0.35 12.94
CA GLN A 135 -0.26 -1.54 12.28
C GLN A 135 -1.35 -2.23 11.45
N VAL A 136 -1.19 -2.25 10.13
CA VAL A 136 -2.27 -2.59 9.19
C VAL A 136 -2.03 -3.92 8.47
N CYS A 137 -0.79 -4.23 8.15
CA CYS A 137 -0.39 -5.49 7.53
C CYS A 137 0.92 -6.00 8.14
N GLN A 138 1.35 -7.18 7.70
CA GLN A 138 2.62 -7.77 8.08
C GLN A 138 3.37 -8.15 6.82
N ILE A 139 4.69 -8.03 6.83
CA ILE A 139 5.56 -8.48 5.76
C ILE A 139 6.43 -9.65 6.24
N SER A 140 6.49 -10.70 5.42
CA SER A 140 7.43 -11.80 5.60
C SER A 140 8.33 -11.89 4.38
N TYR A 141 9.52 -12.46 4.53
CA TYR A 141 10.47 -12.58 3.43
C TYR A 141 10.75 -14.05 3.15
N HIS A 142 10.75 -14.38 1.87
CA HIS A 142 11.07 -15.70 1.36
C HIS A 142 12.42 -15.68 0.66
N GLU A 143 13.27 -16.66 0.95
CA GLU A 143 14.52 -16.83 0.24
C GLU A 143 14.28 -17.23 -1.21
N LEU A 144 14.91 -16.51 -2.14
CA LEU A 144 14.91 -16.82 -3.56
C LEU A 144 16.05 -17.79 -3.89
N LEU A 145 15.74 -18.91 -4.55
CA LEU A 145 16.74 -19.88 -4.98
C LEU A 145 17.07 -19.69 -6.47
N GLY A 146 18.37 -19.69 -6.79
CA GLY A 146 18.88 -19.46 -8.14
C GLY A 146 19.12 -17.98 -8.46
N THR A 147 19.51 -17.70 -9.70
CA THR A 147 19.69 -16.32 -10.17
C THR A 147 18.41 -15.82 -10.83
N CYS A 148 18.04 -14.57 -10.53
CA CYS A 148 16.95 -13.87 -11.22
C CYS A 148 17.46 -12.53 -11.74
N LYS A 149 16.74 -11.97 -12.73
CA LYS A 149 16.87 -10.54 -13.01
C LYS A 149 16.13 -9.77 -11.90
N PRO A 150 16.71 -8.70 -11.35
CA PRO A 150 15.99 -7.81 -10.44
C PRO A 150 14.72 -7.24 -11.09
N CYS A 151 13.78 -6.81 -10.25
CA CYS A 151 12.66 -5.98 -10.67
C CYS A 151 13.20 -4.66 -11.24
N ASP A 152 13.08 -4.52 -12.56
CA ASP A 152 13.35 -3.29 -13.31
C ASP A 152 12.03 -2.63 -13.78
N GLU A 153 10.89 -3.01 -13.20
CA GLU A 153 9.59 -2.48 -13.60
C GLU A 153 9.39 -1.06 -13.08
N ASP A 154 9.25 -0.10 -14.02
CA ASP A 154 9.16 1.33 -13.72
C ASP A 154 7.82 1.75 -13.07
N LYS A 155 6.78 0.91 -13.12
CA LYS A 155 5.41 1.35 -12.74
C LYS A 155 5.28 1.73 -11.27
N TYR A 156 5.87 0.93 -10.38
CA TYR A 156 5.64 1.05 -8.93
C TYR A 156 6.92 0.96 -8.10
N GLN A 157 8.08 0.90 -8.76
CA GLN A 157 9.38 0.86 -8.12
C GLN A 157 9.74 2.23 -7.54
N ASN A 158 10.43 2.25 -6.40
CA ASN A 158 10.76 3.43 -5.60
C ASN A 158 9.53 4.27 -5.20
N SER A 159 8.36 3.64 -5.04
CA SER A 159 7.14 4.34 -4.66
C SER A 159 7.29 4.97 -3.27
N THR A 160 6.90 6.24 -3.16
CA THR A 160 6.84 6.99 -1.89
C THR A 160 5.45 7.58 -1.62
N ASP A 161 4.50 7.33 -2.53
CA ASP A 161 3.14 7.88 -2.50
C ASP A 161 2.11 6.76 -2.73
N ILE A 162 0.84 7.05 -2.48
CA ILE A 162 -0.25 6.11 -2.75
C ILE A 162 -0.42 6.05 -4.27
N GLN A 163 0.08 4.98 -4.88
CA GLN A 163 0.03 4.84 -6.33
C GLN A 163 -1.30 4.23 -6.78
N PRO A 164 -2.07 4.93 -7.62
CA PRO A 164 -3.20 4.32 -8.29
C PRO A 164 -2.74 3.37 -9.40
N SER A 165 -3.69 2.67 -10.03
CA SER A 165 -3.36 1.71 -11.08
C SER A 165 -2.82 2.41 -12.34
N LEU A 166 -1.71 1.89 -12.87
CA LEU A 166 -1.10 2.26 -14.15
C LEU A 166 -1.30 1.19 -15.23
N LEU A 167 -2.34 0.35 -15.08
CA LEU A 167 -2.62 -0.77 -15.99
C LEU A 167 -2.82 -0.32 -17.45
N HIS A 168 -3.32 0.89 -17.69
CA HIS A 168 -3.51 1.44 -19.04
C HIS A 168 -2.21 1.48 -19.84
N ARG A 169 -1.06 1.68 -19.17
CA ARG A 169 0.27 1.64 -19.80
C ARG A 169 0.62 0.25 -20.33
N GLU A 170 0.17 -0.81 -19.67
CA GLU A 170 0.35 -2.19 -20.16
C GLU A 170 -0.46 -2.48 -21.42
N LEU A 171 -1.62 -1.83 -21.51
CA LEU A 171 -2.51 -1.92 -22.66
C LEU A 171 -2.07 -1.00 -23.82
N GLY A 172 -0.98 -0.25 -23.65
CA GLY A 172 -0.41 0.63 -24.68
C GLY A 172 -1.10 1.99 -24.80
N TYR A 173 -1.92 2.37 -23.83
CA TYR A 173 -2.52 3.70 -23.75
C TYR A 173 -1.58 4.67 -23.04
N ASP A 174 -1.67 5.96 -23.38
CA ASP A 174 -0.86 7.00 -22.75
C ASP A 174 -1.46 7.42 -21.40
N ASP A 175 -0.71 8.22 -20.65
CA ASP A 175 -1.22 8.92 -19.48
C ASP A 175 -2.10 10.10 -19.92
N GLY A 176 -3.20 9.82 -20.62
CA GLY A 176 -4.09 10.82 -21.19
C GLY A 176 -4.46 11.88 -20.15
N SER A 177 -4.31 13.17 -20.51
CA SER A 177 -4.53 14.37 -19.68
C SER A 177 -4.42 14.18 -18.16
N THR A 178 -3.35 13.52 -17.69
CA THR A 178 -2.98 13.31 -16.27
C THR A 178 -4.07 12.70 -15.38
N GLN A 179 -3.66 11.77 -14.53
CA GLN A 179 -4.51 11.34 -13.44
C GLN A 179 -4.73 12.53 -12.49
N LEU A 180 -5.85 13.22 -12.65
CA LEU A 180 -6.13 14.44 -11.91
C LEU A 180 -6.49 14.07 -10.47
N GLU A 181 -5.57 14.37 -9.56
CA GLU A 181 -5.97 14.71 -8.21
C GLU A 181 -6.84 15.96 -8.29
N LEU A 182 -8.11 15.82 -7.91
CA LEU A 182 -8.97 16.97 -7.76
C LEU A 182 -8.77 17.55 -6.36
N GLU A 183 -8.00 18.63 -6.27
CA GLU A 183 -7.96 19.52 -5.11
C GLU A 183 -9.28 20.31 -5.03
N LEU A 184 -10.41 19.63 -4.80
CA LEU A 184 -11.65 20.31 -4.46
C LEU A 184 -11.79 20.31 -2.94
N SER A 185 -11.35 21.41 -2.30
CA SER A 185 -11.78 21.68 -0.95
C SER A 185 -13.29 21.97 -0.97
N PHE A 186 -14.07 21.12 -0.29
CA PHE A 186 -15.51 21.33 -0.19
C PHE A 186 -15.85 22.67 0.48
N ASP A 187 -14.94 23.19 1.31
CA ASP A 187 -15.09 24.48 1.98
C ASP A 187 -15.02 25.67 0.99
N GLU A 188 -14.11 25.66 0.01
CA GLU A 188 -14.04 26.73 -1.01
C GLU A 188 -15.23 26.71 -1.96
N ALA A 189 -15.74 25.53 -2.31
CA ALA A 189 -16.93 25.39 -3.17
C ALA A 189 -18.21 25.92 -2.47
N ILE A 190 -18.27 25.83 -1.14
CA ILE A 190 -19.37 26.36 -0.33
C ILE A 190 -19.24 27.88 -0.12
N GLU A 191 -18.02 28.41 0.03
CA GLU A 191 -17.79 29.86 0.09
C GLU A 191 -18.08 30.56 -1.23
N ALA A 192 -17.73 29.96 -2.37
CA ALA A 192 -18.01 30.52 -3.70
C ALA A 192 -19.51 30.54 -4.07
N ALA A 193 -20.35 29.82 -3.32
CA ALA A 193 -21.79 29.74 -3.51
C ALA A 193 -22.59 30.68 -2.57
N ARG A 194 -21.92 31.53 -1.78
CA ARG A 194 -22.52 32.58 -0.95
C ARG A 194 -22.38 33.96 -1.59
#